data_AF-A0A8J5WE91-F1
#
_entry.id   AF-A0A8J5WE91-F1
#
_cell.length_a   1.000
_cell.length_b   1.000
_cell.length_c   1.000
_cell.angle_alpha   90.00
_cell.angle_beta   90.00
_cell.angle_gamma   90.00
#
_symmetry.space_group_name_H-M   'P 1'
#
loop_
_entity.id
_entity.type
_entity.pdbx_description
1 polymer ?
#
loop_
_entity_poly.entity_id
_entity_poly.type
_entity_poly.pdbx_seq_one_letter_code
_entity_poly.pdbx_strand_id
1 'polypeptide(L)'
;MFGSCLNYATLKLLGEVVDQNDALAKGRDWILSHGSATAAPQWAKIWLSVIGVYDWSGNKAIIPELWMVPHFLPIHPAKFWCFVRMIYMPMAYLYGKKFVGPITPIISEIREELYDIPYNEVDWNKARNCCAKA
;
A
#
# COMPACT_ATOMS: atom_id res chain seq x y z
N MET A 1 1.19 -12.03 1.01
CA MET A 1 1.60 -10.62 1.26
C MET A 1 0.44 -9.64 1.14
N PHE A 2 -0.23 -9.51 -0.02
CA PHE A 2 -1.39 -8.60 -0.21
C PHE A 2 -2.46 -8.74 0.90
N GLY A 3 -3.06 -9.92 1.01
CA GLY A 3 -4.12 -10.18 1.97
C GLY A 3 -3.63 -10.06 3.41
N SER A 4 -2.47 -10.61 3.74
CA SER A 4 -1.91 -10.57 5.10
C SER A 4 -1.70 -9.14 5.59
N CYS A 5 -1.04 -8.28 4.82
CA CYS A 5 -0.79 -6.88 5.21
C CYS A 5 -2.09 -6.09 5.40
N LEU A 6 -3.03 -6.21 4.45
CA LEU A 6 -4.28 -5.45 4.50
C LEU A 6 -5.16 -5.91 5.67
N ASN A 7 -5.34 -7.23 5.85
CA ASN A 7 -6.14 -7.74 6.95
C ASN A 7 -5.48 -7.46 8.32
N TYR A 8 -4.15 -7.54 8.42
CA TYR A 8 -3.43 -7.15 9.64
C TYR A 8 -3.71 -5.68 10.00
N ALA A 9 -3.53 -4.76 9.05
CA ALA A 9 -3.81 -3.35 9.25
C ALA A 9 -5.29 -3.11 9.58
N THR A 10 -6.23 -3.81 8.92
CA THR A 10 -7.66 -3.73 9.22
C THR A 10 -7.96 -4.17 10.66
N LEU A 11 -7.43 -5.31 11.12
CA LEU A 11 -7.65 -5.79 12.49
C LEU A 11 -7.08 -4.82 13.53
N LYS A 12 -5.87 -4.29 13.31
CA LYS A 12 -5.29 -3.24 14.19
C LYS A 12 -6.18 -1.98 14.22
N LEU A 13 -6.71 -1.54 13.09
CA LEU A 13 -7.65 -0.42 13.02
C LEU A 13 -8.99 -0.69 13.72
N LEU A 14 -9.41 -1.95 13.80
CA LEU A 14 -10.59 -2.39 14.56
C LEU A 14 -10.33 -2.54 16.07
N GLY A 15 -9.10 -2.30 16.53
CA GLY A 15 -8.73 -2.34 17.95
C GLY A 15 -8.22 -3.69 18.45
N GLU A 16 -7.94 -4.65 17.54
CA GLU A 16 -7.33 -5.92 17.92
C GLU A 16 -5.88 -5.71 18.40
N VAL A 17 -5.53 -6.38 19.50
CA VAL A 17 -4.21 -6.28 20.14
C VAL A 17 -3.46 -7.60 19.96
N VAL A 18 -2.19 -7.51 19.54
CA VAL A 18 -1.37 -8.67 19.19
C VAL A 18 -1.24 -9.68 20.33
N ASP A 19 -1.01 -9.20 21.56
CA ASP A 19 -0.82 -10.06 22.74
C ASP A 19 -2.07 -10.87 23.12
N GLN A 20 -3.24 -10.47 22.64
CA GLN A 20 -4.52 -11.12 22.93
C GLN A 20 -5.06 -11.91 21.72
N ASN A 21 -4.40 -11.82 20.57
CA ASN A 21 -4.87 -12.42 19.32
C ASN A 21 -3.73 -13.18 18.61
N ASP A 22 -3.67 -14.50 18.86
CA ASP A 22 -2.67 -15.40 18.30
C ASP A 22 -2.66 -15.41 16.76
N ALA A 23 -3.82 -15.25 16.12
CA ALA A 23 -3.89 -15.17 14.65
C ALA A 23 -3.26 -13.88 14.12
N LEU A 24 -3.44 -12.76 14.82
CA LEU A 24 -2.82 -11.48 14.49
C LEU A 24 -1.29 -11.55 14.66
N ALA A 25 -0.81 -12.13 15.77
CA ALA A 25 0.61 -12.35 16.03
C ALA A 25 1.27 -13.20 14.92
N LYS A 26 0.66 -14.35 14.59
CA LYS A 26 1.12 -15.22 13.49
C LYS A 26 1.10 -14.51 12.14
N GLY A 27 0.09 -13.68 11.90
CA GLY A 27 -0.02 -12.85 10.70
C GLY A 27 1.16 -11.88 10.56
N ARG A 28 1.53 -11.20 11.66
CA ARG A 28 2.70 -10.31 11.71
C ARG A 28 3.99 -11.08 11.43
N ASP A 29 4.22 -12.18 12.12
CA ASP A 29 5.45 -12.97 11.98
C ASP A 29 5.59 -13.52 10.55
N TRP A 30 4.47 -13.92 9.94
CA TRP A 30 4.44 -14.32 8.54
C TRP A 30 4.79 -13.14 7.61
N ILE A 31 4.26 -11.94 7.83
CA ILE A 31 4.60 -10.75 7.03
C ILE A 31 6.09 -10.44 7.12
N LEU A 32 6.64 -10.40 8.33
CA LEU A 32 8.05 -10.07 8.56
C LEU A 32 8.98 -11.11 7.92
N SER A 33 8.68 -12.40 8.07
CA SER A 33 9.49 -13.47 7.46
C SER A 33 9.44 -13.52 5.92
N HIS A 34 8.48 -12.83 5.28
CA HIS A 34 8.29 -12.83 3.83
C HIS A 34 8.66 -11.49 3.16
N GLY A 35 9.51 -10.69 3.80
CA GLY A 35 10.05 -9.45 3.24
C GLY A 35 9.22 -8.21 3.59
N SER A 36 8.51 -8.25 4.72
CA SER A 36 7.76 -7.14 5.31
C SER A 36 6.69 -6.53 4.38
N ALA A 37 6.04 -5.45 4.82
CA ALA A 37 5.09 -4.73 3.95
C ALA A 37 5.77 -4.14 2.69
N THR A 38 7.10 -4.02 2.65
CA THR A 38 7.84 -3.55 1.45
C THR A 38 7.66 -4.47 0.24
N ALA A 39 7.42 -5.77 0.47
CA ALA A 39 7.16 -6.76 -0.56
C ALA A 39 5.66 -6.89 -0.94
N ALA A 40 4.77 -6.07 -0.38
CA ALA A 40 3.36 -6.07 -0.79
C ALA A 40 3.21 -5.71 -2.28
N PRO A 41 2.19 -6.19 -3.00
CA PRO A 41 1.96 -5.74 -4.38
C PRO A 41 1.35 -4.33 -4.40
N GLN A 42 1.40 -3.67 -5.56
CA GLN A 42 1.09 -2.24 -5.70
C GLN A 42 -0.26 -1.83 -5.08
N TRP A 43 -1.33 -2.61 -5.26
CA TRP A 43 -2.62 -2.26 -4.68
C TRP A 43 -2.63 -2.25 -3.15
N ALA A 44 -1.87 -3.13 -2.50
CA ALA A 44 -1.72 -3.07 -1.06
C ALA A 44 -0.91 -1.83 -0.66
N LYS A 45 0.21 -1.55 -1.35
CA LYS A 45 1.02 -0.34 -1.10
C LYS A 45 0.19 0.94 -1.19
N ILE A 46 -0.70 1.06 -2.17
CA ILE A 46 -1.60 2.21 -2.33
C ILE A 46 -2.48 2.37 -1.09
N TRP A 47 -3.18 1.32 -0.67
CA TRP A 47 -4.07 1.40 0.50
C TRP A 47 -3.32 1.65 1.80
N LEU A 48 -2.16 1.01 1.99
CA LEU A 48 -1.27 1.26 3.12
C LEU A 48 -0.74 2.71 3.12
N SER A 49 -0.52 3.31 1.94
CA SER A 49 -0.09 4.71 1.83
C SER A 49 -1.21 5.69 2.16
N VAL A 50 -2.43 5.38 1.72
CA VAL A 50 -3.63 6.19 2.04
C VAL A 50 -3.84 6.29 3.55
N ILE A 51 -3.66 5.20 4.30
CA ILE A 51 -3.78 5.22 5.77
C ILE A 51 -2.49 5.69 6.48
N GLY A 52 -1.41 5.92 5.73
CA GLY A 52 -0.17 6.47 6.25
C GLY A 52 0.80 5.47 6.86
N VAL A 53 0.69 4.17 6.60
CA VAL A 53 1.66 3.17 7.08
C VAL A 53 2.67 2.75 6.02
N TYR A 54 2.69 3.40 4.85
CA TYR A 54 3.61 3.15 3.75
C TYR A 54 3.87 4.48 3.02
N ASP A 55 5.11 4.75 2.61
CA ASP A 55 5.40 6.02 1.92
C ASP A 55 5.03 5.98 0.42
N TRP A 56 4.43 7.05 -0.08
CA TRP A 56 4.04 7.17 -1.48
C TRP A 56 5.21 7.03 -2.47
N SER A 57 6.44 7.36 -2.07
CA SER A 57 7.64 7.18 -2.90
C SER A 57 7.96 5.71 -3.19
N GLY A 58 7.48 4.79 -2.34
CA GLY A 58 7.58 3.35 -2.54
C GLY A 58 6.46 2.77 -3.40
N ASN A 59 5.61 3.60 -4.01
CA ASN A 59 4.65 3.18 -5.04
C ASN A 59 5.18 3.50 -6.43
N LYS A 60 4.84 2.66 -7.41
CA LYS A 60 4.99 3.03 -8.83
C LYS A 60 4.02 4.18 -9.14
N ALA A 61 4.46 5.07 -10.03
CA ALA A 61 3.64 6.19 -10.45
C ALA A 61 2.30 5.71 -11.00
N ILE A 62 1.24 6.37 -10.55
CA ILE A 62 -0.10 6.25 -11.13
C ILE A 62 -0.33 7.59 -11.81
N ILE A 63 -0.39 7.58 -13.15
CA ILE A 63 -0.22 8.79 -13.97
C ILE A 63 -1.59 9.39 -14.28
N PRO A 64 -2.11 10.38 -13.52
CA PRO A 64 -3.36 11.05 -13.85
C PRO A 64 -3.29 11.81 -15.18
N GLU A 65 -2.10 12.27 -15.58
CA GLU A 65 -1.84 13.00 -16.83
C GLU A 65 -2.16 12.16 -18.07
N LEU A 66 -2.26 10.83 -17.93
CA LEU A 66 -2.65 9.94 -19.02
C LEU A 66 -4.06 10.27 -19.55
N TRP A 67 -4.92 10.89 -18.74
CA TRP A 67 -6.24 11.38 -19.15
C TRP A 67 -6.20 12.66 -19.99
N MET A 68 -5.07 13.36 -20.03
CA MET A 68 -4.90 14.60 -20.80
C MET A 68 -4.33 14.37 -22.20
N VAL A 69 -3.87 13.15 -22.51
CA VAL A 69 -3.32 12.84 -23.82
C VAL A 69 -4.43 12.79 -24.88
N PRO A 70 -4.12 12.96 -26.18
CA PRO A 70 -5.14 12.85 -27.22
C PRO A 70 -5.86 11.48 -27.23
N HIS A 71 -7.19 11.51 -27.35
CA HIS A 71 -8.05 10.31 -27.31
C HIS A 71 -7.70 9.24 -28.36
N PHE A 72 -7.07 9.61 -29.48
CA PHE A 72 -6.72 8.67 -30.53
C PHE A 72 -5.54 7.76 -30.15
N LEU A 73 -4.70 8.15 -29.18
CA LEU A 73 -3.52 7.38 -28.76
C LEU A 73 -3.94 6.05 -28.09
N PRO A 74 -3.22 4.95 -28.34
CA PRO A 74 -3.58 3.62 -27.81
C PRO A 74 -3.50 3.54 -26.28
N ILE A 75 -2.70 4.42 -25.66
CA ILE A 75 -2.51 4.52 -24.21
C ILE A 75 -3.58 5.36 -23.50
N HIS A 76 -4.52 5.97 -24.23
CA HIS A 76 -5.55 6.80 -23.61
C HIS A 76 -6.48 5.95 -22.70
N PRO A 77 -6.74 6.34 -21.44
CA PRO A 77 -7.48 5.50 -20.48
C PRO A 77 -8.90 5.15 -20.91
N ALA A 78 -9.52 5.93 -21.79
CA ALA A 78 -10.82 5.62 -22.38
C ALA A 78 -10.83 4.29 -23.16
N LYS A 79 -9.68 3.83 -23.66
CA LYS A 79 -9.52 2.56 -24.38
C LYS A 79 -9.27 1.37 -23.44
N PHE A 80 -9.01 1.61 -22.16
CA PHE A 80 -8.81 0.54 -21.18
C PHE A 80 -10.13 -0.11 -20.81
N TRP A 81 -10.05 -1.34 -20.31
CA TRP A 81 -11.20 -2.04 -19.75
C TRP A 81 -11.87 -1.18 -18.67
N CYS A 82 -13.21 -1.14 -18.67
CA CYS A 82 -13.98 -0.20 -17.85
C CYS A 82 -13.67 -0.32 -16.35
N PHE A 83 -13.46 -1.53 -15.83
CA PHE A 83 -13.09 -1.74 -14.42
C PHE A 83 -11.72 -1.16 -14.08
N VAL A 84 -10.72 -1.33 -14.96
CA VAL A 84 -9.39 -0.73 -14.77
C VAL A 84 -9.52 0.79 -14.68
N ARG A 85 -10.29 1.39 -15.58
CA ARG A 85 -10.53 2.84 -15.58
C ARG A 85 -11.20 3.33 -14.30
N MET A 86 -12.24 2.65 -13.83
CA MET A 86 -12.97 3.02 -12.62
C MET A 86 -12.12 2.93 -11.35
N ILE A 87 -11.17 1.99 -11.29
CA ILE A 87 -10.29 1.81 -10.12
C ILE A 87 -9.11 2.79 -10.18
N TYR A 88 -8.43 2.88 -11.33
CA TYR A 88 -7.20 3.66 -11.42
C TYR A 88 -7.42 5.18 -11.44
N MET A 89 -8.60 5.67 -11.83
CA MET A 89 -8.91 7.10 -11.82
C MET A 89 -8.85 7.71 -10.39
N PRO A 90 -9.60 7.20 -9.39
CA PRO A 90 -9.48 7.70 -8.02
C PRO A 90 -8.11 7.41 -7.40
N MET A 91 -7.48 6.26 -7.71
CA MET A 91 -6.13 5.97 -7.22
C MET A 91 -5.09 6.96 -7.76
N ALA A 92 -5.19 7.35 -9.03
CA ALA A 92 -4.33 8.37 -9.64
C ALA A 92 -4.50 9.74 -8.96
N TYR A 93 -5.75 10.11 -8.65
CA TYR A 93 -6.04 11.33 -7.91
C TYR A 93 -5.38 11.32 -6.52
N LEU A 94 -5.56 10.24 -5.74
CA LEU A 94 -4.95 10.07 -4.42
C LEU A 94 -3.41 10.08 -4.50
N TYR A 95 -2.84 9.41 -5.49
CA TYR A 95 -1.39 9.39 -5.72
C TYR A 95 -0.84 10.76 -6.09
N GLY A 96 -1.53 11.51 -6.96
CA GLY A 96 -1.15 12.86 -7.36
C GLY A 96 -1.23 13.86 -6.21
N LYS A 97 -2.22 13.70 -5.33
CA LYS A 97 -2.35 14.50 -4.09
C LYS A 97 -1.43 14.03 -2.96
N LYS A 98 -0.81 12.84 -3.09
CA LYS A 98 -0.08 12.18 -2.00
C LYS A 98 -0.91 12.13 -0.72
N PHE A 99 -2.20 11.79 -0.86
CA PHE A 99 -3.13 11.82 0.26
C PHE A 99 -2.70 10.83 1.34
N VAL A 100 -2.66 11.30 2.59
CA VAL A 100 -2.37 10.48 3.77
C VAL A 100 -3.40 10.83 4.84
N GLY A 101 -4.01 9.82 5.44
CA GLY A 101 -4.90 9.98 6.58
C GLY A 101 -4.17 10.48 7.84
N PRO A 102 -4.90 10.79 8.92
CA PRO A 102 -4.30 11.21 10.18
C PRO A 102 -3.37 10.13 10.76
N ILE A 103 -2.19 10.54 11.23
CA ILE A 103 -1.25 9.65 11.91
C ILE A 103 -1.68 9.52 13.38
N THR A 104 -2.48 8.51 13.67
CA THR A 104 -2.93 8.17 15.03
C THR A 104 -1.91 7.28 15.74
N PRO A 105 -2.02 7.07 17.06
CA PRO A 105 -1.17 6.10 17.77
C PRO A 105 -1.18 4.70 17.15
N ILE A 106 -2.36 4.21 16.74
CA ILE A 106 -2.51 2.92 16.06
C ILE A 106 -1.73 2.89 14.73
N ILE A 107 -1.76 3.98 13.95
CA ILE A 107 -0.98 4.05 12.70
C ILE A 107 0.52 4.02 13.00
N SER A 108 0.97 4.71 14.03
CA SER A 108 2.37 4.64 14.48
C SER A 108 2.77 3.23 14.91
N GLU A 109 1.93 2.51 15.66
CA GLU A 109 2.18 1.11 16.01
C GLU A 109 2.29 0.21 14.78
N ILE A 110 1.37 0.34 13.81
CA ILE A 110 1.39 -0.47 12.59
C ILE A 110 2.70 -0.24 11.81
N ARG A 111 3.25 0.99 11.82
CA ARG A 111 4.55 1.30 11.20
C ARG A 111 5.73 0.60 11.88
N GLU A 112 5.66 0.36 13.18
CA GLU A 112 6.70 -0.39 13.89
C GLU A 112 6.51 -1.92 13.75
N GLU A 113 5.28 -2.38 13.49
CA GLU A 113 4.95 -3.80 13.45
C GLU A 113 5.08 -4.46 12.05
N LEU A 114 4.88 -3.69 10.98
CA LEU A 114 4.85 -4.23 9.61
C LEU A 114 6.21 -4.29 8.90
N TYR A 115 7.27 -3.78 9.55
CA TYR A 115 8.60 -3.65 8.98
C TYR A 115 9.64 -4.31 9.88
N ASP A 116 10.65 -4.91 9.25
CA ASP A 116 11.78 -5.58 9.90
C ASP A 116 12.91 -4.61 10.29
N ILE A 117 12.78 -3.36 9.86
CA ILE A 117 13.68 -2.23 10.16
C ILE A 117 12.83 -1.02 10.58
N PRO A 118 13.41 -0.03 11.28
CA PRO A 118 12.69 1.19 11.64
C PRO A 118 12.03 1.84 10.42
N TYR A 119 10.78 2.30 10.56
CA TYR A 119 9.98 2.84 9.44
C TYR A 119 10.68 3.98 8.68
N ASN A 120 11.41 4.84 9.41
CA ASN A 120 12.17 5.96 8.86
C ASN A 120 13.45 5.56 8.11
N GLU A 121 13.92 4.32 8.26
CA GLU A 121 15.10 3.78 7.58
C GLU A 121 14.75 2.95 6.34
N VAL A 122 13.45 2.75 6.07
CA VAL A 122 13.00 2.00 4.90
C VAL A 122 13.41 2.72 3.60
N ASP A 123 14.19 2.02 2.76
CA ASP A 123 14.48 2.48 1.41
C ASP A 123 13.25 2.30 0.50
N TRP A 124 12.41 3.33 0.47
CA TRP A 124 11.19 3.34 -0.34
C TRP A 124 11.48 3.27 -1.85
N ASN A 125 12.62 3.77 -2.33
CA ASN A 125 12.97 3.67 -3.75
C ASN A 125 13.21 2.21 -4.16
N LYS A 126 13.91 1.45 -3.31
CA LYS A 126 14.07 0.01 -3.50
C LYS A 126 12.72 -0.71 -3.36
N ALA A 127 11.95 -0.38 -2.31
CA ALA A 127 10.65 -0.98 -2.06
C ALA A 127 9.69 -0.81 -3.25
N ARG A 128 9.78 0.27 -4.04
CA ARG A 128 8.97 0.51 -5.25
C ARG A 128 8.87 -0.68 -6.20
N ASN A 129 9.99 -1.38 -6.40
CA ASN A 129 10.06 -2.52 -7.31
C ASN A 129 10.02 -3.88 -6.60
N CYS A 130 9.98 -3.90 -5.27
CA CYS A 130 9.82 -5.12 -4.48
C CYS A 130 8.38 -5.64 -4.56
N CYS A 131 8.24 -6.93 -4.77
CA CYS A 131 6.98 -7.66 -4.65
C CYS A 131 7.33 -9.10 -4.27
N ALA A 132 6.61 -9.68 -3.30
CA ALA A 132 6.77 -11.08 -2.93
C ALA A 132 6.55 -11.97 -4.17
N LYS A 133 7.38 -13.00 -4.32
CA LYS A 133 7.21 -14.01 -5.37
C LYS A 133 5.96 -14.84 -5.06
N ALA A 134 5.30 -15.30 -6.13
CA ALA A 134 4.17 -16.23 -6.04
C ALA A 134 4.63 -17.60 -5.56
#